data_AF-A0A7L3E7F2-F1
#
_entry.id   AF-A0A7L3E7F2-F1
#
_cell.length_a   1.000
_cell.length_b   1.000
_cell.length_c   1.000
_cell.angle_alpha   90.00
_cell.angle_beta   90.00
_cell.angle_gamma   90.00
#
_symmetry.space_group_name_H-M   'P 1'
#
loop_
_entity.id
_entity.type
_entity.pdbx_description
1 polymer ?
#
loop_
_entity_poly.entity_id
_entity_poly.type
_entity_poly.pdbx_seq_one_letter_code
_entity_poly.pdbx_strand_id
1 'polypeptide(L)'
;ASLHILKVEIGGDAQSTDGTEPSHMHYENDENYFRGYEWWLMKEAKKRNPKIKLIGLPWAFPGWIGRGENWPYDYPDITAYYIISWILGAKQYHDLDIDYIGIWNERAFSSKYIKLLRYTLDKHGLEQVRIIASDRLWEPISFGMLIDSELHGVVDVIGAHYPGTKTVQNAILTQKKLWSSEDYSTFNNDVGAGCWARILNQNYVNGNMTSTIAWNLVASYYEELPFGRCGLMTAQEPWSGHYKVESPIWITAHTTQFTQPGWSYLQVDGHLEGGGSFVALTDGLGNLTIIIETMSHNHSKCIRPPLPNFSVIPQRATFYLRGSFGMVETLQVWHSRLDFESGNSTLFQQLHPVKVWKGRFSLDLNVDEVYTLTTLKTGRKCDCPEPPPPQPFPSNYKDDFNIRNPPFSEAPNFADQTGVFEYFVNASDPGDHVFTLRQVVVQRPITWVSDADQTISVIGNFKWYVNTI
;
A
#
# COMPACT_ATOMS: atom_id res chain seq x y z
N ALA A 1 6.06 -11.66 -0.27
CA ALA A 1 5.36 -10.72 0.62
C ALA A 1 4.00 -11.22 1.09
N SER A 2 3.24 -12.04 0.32
CA SER A 2 2.01 -12.68 0.82
C SER A 2 0.98 -11.71 1.44
N LEU A 3 0.81 -10.53 0.82
CA LEU A 3 0.03 -9.42 1.37
C LEU A 3 -1.42 -9.80 1.68
N HIS A 4 -1.93 -9.20 2.76
CA HIS A 4 -3.31 -9.38 3.22
C HIS A 4 -4.27 -8.33 2.66
N ILE A 5 -3.76 -7.15 2.33
CA ILE A 5 -4.51 -5.99 1.86
C ILE A 5 -3.83 -5.46 0.59
N LEU A 6 -4.63 -5.08 -0.40
CA LEU A 6 -4.25 -4.27 -1.55
C LEU A 6 -5.14 -3.02 -1.56
N LYS A 7 -4.52 -1.84 -1.46
CA LYS A 7 -5.16 -0.53 -1.59
C LYS A 7 -4.73 0.05 -2.94
N VAL A 8 -5.69 0.48 -3.76
CA VAL A 8 -5.48 1.04 -5.09
C VAL A 8 -6.03 2.46 -5.16
N GLU A 9 -5.44 3.27 -6.04
CA GLU A 9 -6.02 4.56 -6.41
C GLU A 9 -7.31 4.37 -7.21
N ILE A 10 -8.29 5.22 -6.93
CA ILE A 10 -9.42 5.46 -7.84
C ILE A 10 -8.98 6.62 -8.73
N GLY A 11 -8.48 6.30 -9.93
CA GLY A 11 -7.91 7.27 -10.86
C GLY A 11 -8.83 8.47 -11.09
N GLY A 12 -8.24 9.66 -11.11
CA GLY A 12 -8.96 10.94 -11.13
C GLY A 12 -8.54 11.88 -12.26
N ASP A 13 -7.83 11.38 -13.27
CA ASP A 13 -7.29 12.12 -14.43
C ASP A 13 -6.22 13.17 -14.11
N ALA A 14 -5.72 13.20 -12.87
CA ALA A 14 -4.77 14.19 -12.38
C ALA A 14 -3.51 13.53 -11.83
N GLN A 15 -2.45 14.32 -11.72
CA GLN A 15 -1.19 13.90 -11.11
C GLN A 15 -1.39 13.54 -9.62
N SER A 16 -0.91 12.37 -9.22
CA SER A 16 -1.06 11.83 -7.86
C SER A 16 0.25 11.43 -7.16
N THR A 17 1.43 11.57 -7.80
CA THR A 17 2.81 11.75 -7.26
C THR A 17 3.83 11.47 -8.38
N ASP A 18 3.67 10.33 -9.07
CA ASP A 18 4.59 9.81 -10.09
C ASP A 18 3.97 9.74 -11.49
N GLY A 19 2.73 10.20 -11.63
CA GLY A 19 1.99 10.20 -12.87
C GLY A 19 0.51 10.48 -12.65
N THR A 20 -0.27 10.47 -13.72
CA THR A 20 -1.73 10.51 -13.68
C THR A 20 -2.30 9.10 -13.79
N GLU A 21 -3.42 8.84 -13.11
CA GLU A 21 -4.19 7.61 -13.32
C GLU A 21 -5.56 7.90 -13.94
N PRO A 22 -5.98 7.12 -14.97
CA PRO A 22 -7.19 7.39 -15.73
C PRO A 22 -8.44 7.08 -14.91
N SER A 23 -9.38 8.00 -14.93
CA SER A 23 -10.70 7.84 -14.32
C SER A 23 -11.60 6.90 -15.12
N HIS A 24 -12.50 6.20 -14.43
CA HIS A 24 -13.61 5.49 -15.08
C HIS A 24 -14.66 6.44 -15.69
N MET A 25 -14.61 7.75 -15.41
CA MET A 25 -15.52 8.75 -15.96
C MET A 25 -14.80 10.09 -16.30
N HIS A 26 -14.18 10.20 -17.47
CA HIS A 26 -13.48 11.43 -17.89
C HIS A 26 -14.41 12.65 -17.99
N TYR A 27 -15.68 12.42 -18.35
CA TYR A 27 -16.74 13.43 -18.46
C TYR A 27 -18.07 12.86 -17.95
N GLU A 28 -19.06 13.73 -17.71
CA GLU A 28 -20.30 13.37 -16.96
C GLU A 28 -21.08 12.16 -17.52
N ASN A 29 -21.02 11.93 -18.83
CA ASN A 29 -21.72 10.82 -19.50
C ASN A 29 -20.75 9.72 -20.02
N ASP A 30 -19.52 9.70 -19.52
CA ASP A 30 -18.51 8.67 -19.82
C ASP A 30 -18.49 7.62 -18.71
N GLU A 31 -18.52 6.34 -19.08
CA GLU A 31 -18.24 5.23 -18.15
C GLU A 31 -17.39 4.17 -18.87
N ASN A 32 -16.18 3.94 -18.35
CA ASN A 32 -15.30 2.89 -18.83
C ASN A 32 -14.52 2.25 -17.67
N TYR A 33 -14.86 1.00 -17.37
CA TYR A 33 -14.26 0.25 -16.28
C TYR A 33 -13.07 -0.60 -16.74
N PHE A 34 -12.45 -0.28 -17.87
CA PHE A 34 -11.32 -1.04 -18.44
C PHE A 34 -10.06 -0.19 -18.66
N ARG A 35 -10.05 1.05 -18.16
CA ARG A 35 -8.88 1.94 -18.20
C ARG A 35 -7.87 1.62 -17.10
N GLY A 36 -6.63 2.00 -17.36
CA GLY A 36 -5.52 1.85 -16.42
C GLY A 36 -5.19 0.40 -16.11
N TYR A 37 -4.50 0.18 -15.00
CA TYR A 37 -3.97 -1.13 -14.62
C TYR A 37 -4.56 -1.68 -13.31
N GLU A 38 -5.26 -0.87 -12.52
CA GLU A 38 -5.68 -1.29 -11.17
C GLU A 38 -6.72 -2.42 -11.16
N TRP A 39 -7.61 -2.44 -12.16
CA TRP A 39 -8.53 -3.57 -12.37
C TRP A 39 -7.77 -4.87 -12.60
N TRP A 40 -6.72 -4.83 -13.42
CA TRP A 40 -5.87 -5.98 -13.69
C TRP A 40 -5.11 -6.40 -12.43
N LEU A 41 -4.54 -5.45 -11.69
CA LEU A 41 -3.76 -5.72 -10.49
C LEU A 41 -4.61 -6.39 -9.41
N MET A 42 -5.82 -5.87 -9.16
CA MET A 42 -6.77 -6.46 -8.21
C MET A 42 -7.18 -7.88 -8.60
N LYS A 43 -7.44 -8.14 -9.90
CA LYS A 43 -7.74 -9.49 -10.40
C LYS A 43 -6.57 -10.45 -10.20
N GLU A 44 -5.35 -10.04 -10.53
CA GLU A 44 -4.17 -10.87 -10.35
C GLU A 44 -3.87 -11.15 -8.87
N ALA A 45 -4.15 -10.18 -7.99
CA ALA A 45 -4.07 -10.35 -6.55
C ALA A 45 -5.12 -11.34 -6.01
N LYS A 46 -6.40 -11.18 -6.37
CA LYS A 46 -7.49 -12.10 -5.99
C LYS A 46 -7.28 -13.51 -6.51
N LYS A 47 -6.74 -13.67 -7.72
CA LYS A 47 -6.38 -14.98 -8.30
C LYS A 47 -5.36 -15.74 -7.44
N ARG A 48 -4.40 -15.03 -6.85
CA ARG A 48 -3.36 -15.61 -5.98
C ARG A 48 -3.80 -15.76 -4.53
N ASN A 49 -4.58 -14.80 -4.03
CA ASN A 49 -5.15 -14.80 -2.69
C ASN A 49 -6.62 -14.34 -2.75
N PRO A 50 -7.59 -15.26 -2.87
CA PRO A 50 -9.01 -14.90 -2.91
C PRO A 50 -9.50 -14.14 -1.67
N LYS A 51 -8.78 -14.27 -0.54
CA LYS A 51 -9.08 -13.61 0.73
C LYS A 51 -8.43 -12.24 0.87
N ILE A 52 -7.64 -11.78 -0.09
CA ILE A 52 -7.03 -10.44 -0.03
C ILE A 52 -8.12 -9.39 0.10
N LYS A 53 -7.89 -8.39 0.96
CA LYS A 53 -8.80 -7.27 1.16
C LYS A 53 -8.51 -6.17 0.16
N LEU A 54 -9.54 -5.66 -0.50
CA LEU A 54 -9.44 -4.61 -1.51
C LEU A 54 -9.93 -3.27 -0.94
N ILE A 55 -9.15 -2.22 -1.15
CA ILE A 55 -9.47 -0.85 -0.72
C ILE A 55 -9.35 0.09 -1.93
N GLY A 56 -10.35 0.93 -2.15
CA GLY A 56 -10.27 2.05 -3.09
C GLY A 56 -10.17 3.39 -2.34
N LEU A 57 -9.36 4.33 -2.85
CA LEU A 57 -9.28 5.70 -2.33
C LEU A 57 -9.02 6.66 -3.51
N PRO A 58 -9.78 7.76 -3.66
CA PRO A 58 -9.45 8.78 -4.65
C PRO A 58 -8.36 9.74 -4.14
N TRP A 59 -7.40 10.05 -5.01
CA TRP A 59 -6.45 11.16 -4.82
C TRP A 59 -6.95 12.44 -5.47
N ALA A 60 -7.51 12.32 -6.67
CA ALA A 60 -8.08 13.40 -7.46
C ALA A 60 -9.47 13.02 -7.98
N PHE A 61 -10.14 13.97 -8.65
CA PHE A 61 -11.41 13.71 -9.31
C PHE A 61 -11.46 14.40 -10.67
N PRO A 62 -12.17 13.85 -11.67
CA PRO A 62 -12.42 14.54 -12.93
C PRO A 62 -13.09 15.90 -12.72
N GLY A 63 -12.75 16.90 -13.54
CA GLY A 63 -13.18 18.29 -13.31
C GLY A 63 -14.70 18.51 -13.28
N TRP A 64 -15.47 17.64 -13.93
CA TRP A 64 -16.93 17.78 -14.04
C TRP A 64 -17.63 17.54 -12.69
N ILE A 65 -16.99 16.77 -11.79
CA ILE A 65 -17.46 16.51 -10.44
C ILE A 65 -17.65 17.82 -9.66
N GLY A 66 -16.75 18.79 -9.88
CA GLY A 66 -16.78 20.08 -9.20
C GLY A 66 -17.74 21.10 -9.82
N ARG A 67 -18.38 20.80 -10.96
CA ARG A 67 -19.30 21.70 -11.68
C ARG A 67 -18.73 23.12 -11.91
N GLY A 68 -17.43 23.19 -12.19
CA GLY A 68 -16.71 24.47 -12.40
C GLY A 68 -15.84 24.90 -11.22
N GLU A 69 -15.95 24.24 -10.07
CA GLU A 69 -15.12 24.48 -8.89
C GLU A 69 -14.03 23.41 -8.71
N ASN A 70 -12.91 23.78 -8.10
CA ASN A 70 -11.84 22.84 -7.74
C ASN A 70 -12.11 22.18 -6.37
N TRP A 71 -13.34 21.68 -6.16
CA TRP A 71 -13.77 21.12 -4.88
C TRP A 71 -14.82 20.01 -5.04
N PRO A 72 -14.62 18.81 -4.45
CA PRO A 72 -15.49 17.67 -4.69
C PRO A 72 -16.72 17.62 -3.77
N TYR A 73 -16.92 18.57 -2.85
CA TYR A 73 -17.98 18.49 -1.85
C TYR A 73 -19.08 19.55 -1.95
N ASP A 74 -19.01 20.43 -2.95
CA ASP A 74 -20.10 21.38 -3.21
C ASP A 74 -21.35 20.64 -3.73
N TYR A 75 -21.13 19.57 -4.51
CA TYR A 75 -22.16 18.65 -5.03
C TYR A 75 -21.88 17.22 -4.57
N PRO A 76 -22.02 16.91 -3.27
CA PRO A 76 -21.56 15.65 -2.69
C PRO A 76 -22.33 14.42 -3.20
N ASP A 77 -23.53 14.59 -3.74
CA ASP A 77 -24.31 13.56 -4.42
C ASP A 77 -23.68 13.14 -5.75
N ILE A 78 -23.11 14.08 -6.50
CA ILE A 78 -22.35 13.78 -7.74
C ILE A 78 -21.10 12.99 -7.40
N THR A 79 -20.36 13.41 -6.37
CA THR A 79 -19.15 12.71 -5.92
C THR A 79 -19.46 11.32 -5.37
N ALA A 80 -20.56 11.18 -4.61
CA ALA A 80 -21.00 9.88 -4.14
C ALA A 80 -21.41 8.98 -5.31
N TYR A 81 -22.14 9.49 -6.29
CA TYR A 81 -22.47 8.75 -7.52
C TYR A 81 -21.20 8.23 -8.22
N TYR A 82 -20.22 9.10 -8.45
CA TYR A 82 -18.93 8.74 -9.07
C TYR A 82 -18.24 7.57 -8.36
N ILE A 83 -18.14 7.62 -7.03
CA ILE A 83 -17.51 6.57 -6.23
C ILE A 83 -18.31 5.26 -6.24
N ILE A 84 -19.65 5.34 -6.16
CA ILE A 84 -20.51 4.17 -6.22
C ILE A 84 -20.42 3.49 -7.58
N SER A 85 -20.39 4.25 -8.68
CA SER A 85 -20.21 3.72 -10.02
C SER A 85 -18.90 2.93 -10.14
N TRP A 86 -17.80 3.40 -9.54
CA TRP A 86 -16.54 2.66 -9.51
C TRP A 86 -16.68 1.30 -8.80
N ILE A 87 -17.32 1.28 -7.62
CA ILE A 87 -17.51 0.04 -6.83
C ILE A 87 -18.41 -0.95 -7.58
N LEU A 88 -19.51 -0.46 -8.18
CA LEU A 88 -20.41 -1.29 -8.98
C LEU A 88 -19.71 -1.83 -10.23
N GLY A 89 -18.91 -1.01 -10.89
CA GLY A 89 -18.11 -1.42 -12.04
C GLY A 89 -17.07 -2.48 -11.70
N ALA A 90 -16.41 -2.37 -10.54
CA ALA A 90 -15.50 -3.38 -10.02
C ALA A 90 -16.17 -4.75 -9.94
N LYS A 91 -17.40 -4.80 -9.41
CA LYS A 91 -18.17 -6.05 -9.31
C LYS A 91 -18.66 -6.54 -10.66
N GLN A 92 -19.32 -5.67 -11.43
CA GLN A 92 -20.00 -6.04 -12.67
C GLN A 92 -19.04 -6.52 -13.76
N TYR A 93 -17.89 -5.86 -13.93
CA TYR A 93 -16.98 -6.12 -15.05
C TYR A 93 -15.78 -7.00 -14.68
N HIS A 94 -15.44 -7.09 -13.39
CA HIS A 94 -14.24 -7.79 -12.92
C HIS A 94 -14.47 -8.81 -11.82
N ASP A 95 -15.72 -8.98 -11.35
CA ASP A 95 -16.08 -9.83 -10.20
C ASP A 95 -15.24 -9.52 -8.94
N LEU A 96 -14.98 -8.23 -8.69
CA LEU A 96 -14.22 -7.76 -7.55
C LEU A 96 -15.16 -7.20 -6.48
N ASP A 97 -15.13 -7.80 -5.30
CA ASP A 97 -15.76 -7.24 -4.10
C ASP A 97 -14.79 -6.28 -3.41
N ILE A 98 -15.14 -4.99 -3.38
CA ILE A 98 -14.39 -3.95 -2.66
C ILE A 98 -14.76 -4.03 -1.17
N ASP A 99 -13.76 -4.19 -0.31
CA ASP A 99 -13.99 -4.35 1.13
C ASP A 99 -14.08 -2.99 1.84
N TYR A 100 -13.29 -2.01 1.41
CA TYR A 100 -13.23 -0.66 2.01
C TYR A 100 -13.19 0.44 0.97
N ILE A 101 -13.79 1.58 1.29
CA ILE A 101 -13.71 2.82 0.53
C ILE A 101 -13.22 3.97 1.41
N GLY A 102 -12.24 4.72 0.90
CA GLY A 102 -11.70 5.93 1.51
C GLY A 102 -12.42 7.21 1.06
N ILE A 103 -11.96 8.36 1.57
CA ILE A 103 -12.65 9.66 1.37
C ILE A 103 -11.99 10.52 0.31
N TRP A 104 -10.84 11.13 0.62
CA TRP A 104 -10.03 11.90 -0.31
C TRP A 104 -8.61 12.02 0.25
N ASN A 105 -7.64 11.42 -0.44
CA ASN A 105 -6.30 11.19 0.08
C ASN A 105 -5.61 12.47 0.57
N GLU A 106 -5.20 12.51 1.84
CA GLU A 106 -4.49 13.63 2.47
C GLU A 106 -5.16 15.01 2.31
N ARG A 107 -6.48 15.05 2.08
CA ARG A 107 -7.26 16.28 1.92
C ARG A 107 -8.29 16.41 3.04
N ALA A 108 -8.97 17.55 3.08
CA ALA A 108 -10.06 17.72 4.04
C ALA A 108 -11.19 16.73 3.70
N PHE A 109 -11.87 16.23 4.73
CA PHE A 109 -13.10 15.47 4.56
C PHE A 109 -14.33 16.34 4.77
N SER A 110 -15.49 15.89 4.29
CA SER A 110 -16.79 16.48 4.59
C SER A 110 -17.66 15.47 5.34
N SER A 111 -18.06 15.79 6.58
CA SER A 111 -18.96 14.91 7.37
C SER A 111 -20.27 14.65 6.62
N LYS A 112 -20.83 15.68 5.96
CA LYS A 112 -22.00 15.55 5.09
C LYS A 112 -21.78 14.54 3.97
N TYR A 113 -20.64 14.60 3.30
CA TYR A 113 -20.30 13.64 2.23
C TYR A 113 -20.16 12.21 2.76
N ILE A 114 -19.46 12.00 3.88
CA ILE A 114 -19.27 10.65 4.46
C ILE A 114 -20.62 9.99 4.79
N LYS A 115 -21.53 10.74 5.40
CA LYS A 115 -22.89 10.27 5.73
C LYS A 115 -23.69 9.96 4.47
N LEU A 116 -23.60 10.83 3.46
CA LEU A 116 -24.26 10.61 2.17
C LEU A 116 -23.68 9.39 1.43
N LEU A 117 -22.37 9.19 1.48
CA LEU A 117 -21.71 8.03 0.89
C LEU A 117 -22.23 6.74 1.52
N ARG A 118 -22.31 6.66 2.85
CA ARG A 118 -22.91 5.52 3.55
C ARG A 118 -24.35 5.27 3.10
N TYR A 119 -25.20 6.31 3.14
CA TYR A 119 -26.59 6.20 2.70
C TYR A 119 -26.69 5.70 1.25
N THR A 120 -25.81 6.17 0.37
CA THR A 120 -25.82 5.79 -1.05
C THR A 120 -25.31 4.36 -1.26
N LEU A 121 -24.29 3.93 -0.52
CA LEU A 121 -23.85 2.53 -0.51
C LEU A 121 -25.01 1.60 -0.12
N ASP A 122 -25.68 1.89 0.99
CA ASP A 122 -26.79 1.06 1.50
C ASP A 122 -27.94 1.00 0.51
N LYS A 123 -28.29 2.14 -0.10
CA LYS A 123 -29.34 2.20 -1.14
C LYS A 123 -29.03 1.32 -2.37
N HIS A 124 -27.76 1.05 -2.65
CA HIS A 124 -27.32 0.18 -3.75
C HIS A 124 -27.00 -1.26 -3.30
N GLY A 125 -27.35 -1.64 -2.06
CA GLY A 125 -27.08 -3.00 -1.55
C GLY A 125 -25.59 -3.27 -1.29
N LEU A 126 -24.84 -2.24 -0.92
CA LEU A 126 -23.41 -2.29 -0.61
C LEU A 126 -23.14 -2.10 0.89
N GLU A 127 -24.04 -2.58 1.75
CA GLU A 127 -23.93 -2.49 3.22
C GLU A 127 -22.66 -3.14 3.76
N GLN A 128 -22.09 -4.10 3.03
CA GLN A 128 -20.84 -4.79 3.39
C GLN A 128 -19.58 -3.94 3.18
N VAL A 129 -19.61 -2.94 2.30
CA VAL A 129 -18.46 -2.06 2.01
C VAL A 129 -18.25 -1.15 3.20
N ARG A 130 -17.04 -1.12 3.75
CA ARG A 130 -16.72 -0.33 4.96
C ARG A 130 -16.09 1.02 4.62
N ILE A 131 -16.30 2.02 5.48
CA ILE A 131 -15.70 3.35 5.29
C ILE A 131 -14.46 3.47 6.17
N ILE A 132 -13.32 3.79 5.55
CA ILE A 132 -12.11 4.23 6.23
C ILE A 132 -11.98 5.75 6.09
N ALA A 133 -11.73 6.46 7.19
CA ALA A 133 -11.58 7.90 7.17
C ALA A 133 -10.43 8.38 8.07
N SER A 134 -9.73 9.47 7.76
CA SER A 134 -9.85 10.28 6.54
C SER A 134 -8.64 10.16 5.63
N ASP A 135 -7.78 9.14 5.82
CA ASP A 135 -6.51 8.97 5.09
C ASP A 135 -5.67 10.27 5.14
N ARG A 136 -5.53 10.80 6.37
CA ARG A 136 -4.78 12.03 6.68
C ARG A 136 -4.18 11.91 8.09
N LEU A 137 -4.24 12.96 8.89
CA LEU A 137 -3.83 12.93 10.30
C LEU A 137 -4.95 12.35 11.16
N TRP A 138 -4.61 11.97 12.41
CA TRP A 138 -5.61 11.51 13.39
C TRP A 138 -6.75 12.51 13.62
N GLU A 139 -6.46 13.80 13.50
CA GLU A 139 -7.42 14.89 13.64
C GLU A 139 -7.62 15.62 12.31
N PRO A 140 -8.83 16.16 12.05
CA PRO A 140 -9.95 16.32 12.98
C PRO A 140 -10.99 15.18 12.98
N ILE A 141 -10.75 14.07 12.27
CA ILE A 141 -11.75 12.98 12.16
C ILE A 141 -12.06 12.31 13.49
N SER A 142 -11.03 12.10 14.33
CA SER A 142 -11.19 11.47 15.64
C SER A 142 -12.08 12.31 16.56
N PHE A 143 -11.79 13.61 16.67
CA PHE A 143 -12.64 14.54 17.40
C PHE A 143 -14.06 14.64 16.82
N GLY A 144 -14.18 14.73 15.49
CA GLY A 144 -15.48 14.82 14.80
C GLY A 144 -16.41 13.68 15.18
N MET A 145 -15.91 12.44 15.22
CA MET A 145 -16.71 11.28 15.64
C MET A 145 -17.10 11.27 17.12
N LEU A 146 -16.36 11.94 18.01
CA LEU A 146 -16.75 12.02 19.42
C LEU A 146 -17.95 12.95 19.66
N ILE A 147 -18.16 13.92 18.77
CA ILE A 147 -19.23 14.92 18.89
C ILE A 147 -20.38 14.73 17.90
N ASP A 148 -20.22 13.84 16.91
CA ASP A 148 -21.21 13.52 15.88
C ASP A 148 -21.42 12.00 15.85
N SER A 149 -22.48 11.54 16.55
CA SER A 149 -22.79 10.11 16.68
C SER A 149 -23.18 9.45 15.36
N GLU A 150 -23.73 10.21 14.42
CA GLU A 150 -24.04 9.72 13.07
C GLU A 150 -22.73 9.52 12.30
N LEU A 151 -21.79 10.48 12.34
CA LEU A 151 -20.48 10.32 11.73
C LEU A 151 -19.73 9.12 12.33
N HIS A 152 -19.76 8.96 13.66
CA HIS A 152 -19.21 7.77 14.32
C HIS A 152 -19.86 6.49 13.83
N GLY A 153 -21.20 6.47 13.67
CA GLY A 153 -21.94 5.30 13.22
C GLY A 153 -21.55 4.83 11.82
N VAL A 154 -21.22 5.75 10.91
CA VAL A 154 -20.95 5.44 9.50
C VAL A 154 -19.48 5.15 9.17
N VAL A 155 -18.54 5.52 10.04
CA VAL A 155 -17.09 5.27 9.84
C VAL A 155 -16.68 3.98 10.55
N ASP A 156 -16.06 3.04 9.86
CA ASP A 156 -15.64 1.74 10.42
C ASP A 156 -14.21 1.76 10.98
N VAL A 157 -13.33 2.53 10.34
CA VAL A 157 -11.88 2.56 10.61
C VAL A 157 -11.37 4.01 10.55
N ILE A 158 -10.51 4.38 11.51
CA ILE A 158 -9.68 5.58 11.39
C ILE A 158 -8.38 5.21 10.68
N GLY A 159 -8.20 5.70 9.46
CA GLY A 159 -6.96 5.61 8.70
C GLY A 159 -6.13 6.88 8.84
N ALA A 160 -4.93 6.76 9.41
CA ALA A 160 -3.97 7.85 9.54
C ALA A 160 -2.68 7.56 8.75
N HIS A 161 -2.03 8.60 8.26
CA HIS A 161 -0.83 8.56 7.43
C HIS A 161 0.41 8.92 8.25
N TYR A 162 1.50 8.17 8.04
CA TYR A 162 2.82 8.38 8.66
C TYR A 162 2.76 8.70 10.17
N PRO A 163 2.05 7.90 10.99
CA PRO A 163 1.72 8.23 12.38
C PRO A 163 2.91 8.19 13.34
N GLY A 164 4.10 7.77 12.87
CA GLY A 164 5.28 7.64 13.73
C GLY A 164 5.07 6.66 14.87
N THR A 165 4.31 5.59 14.64
CA THR A 165 3.90 4.58 15.63
C THR A 165 2.95 5.07 16.73
N LYS A 166 2.54 6.33 16.74
CA LYS A 166 1.70 6.90 17.81
C LYS A 166 0.27 7.17 17.33
N THR A 167 -0.67 7.08 18.26
CA THR A 167 -2.05 7.56 18.08
C THR A 167 -2.37 8.70 19.05
N VAL A 168 -3.59 9.23 19.00
CA VAL A 168 -4.07 10.31 19.88
C VAL A 168 -5.22 9.84 20.76
N GLN A 169 -5.43 10.53 21.88
CA GLN A 169 -6.45 10.14 22.86
C GLN A 169 -7.86 10.08 22.26
N ASN A 170 -8.24 11.04 21.41
CA ASN A 170 -9.56 11.05 20.78
C ASN A 170 -9.76 9.81 19.90
N ALA A 171 -8.75 9.38 19.15
CA ALA A 171 -8.83 8.18 18.33
C ALA A 171 -9.10 6.94 19.19
N ILE A 172 -8.42 6.81 20.34
CA ILE A 172 -8.66 5.73 21.31
C ILE A 172 -10.09 5.78 21.85
N LEU A 173 -10.58 6.96 22.22
CA LEU A 173 -11.93 7.15 22.79
C LEU A 173 -13.05 6.77 21.81
N THR A 174 -12.79 6.83 20.50
CA THR A 174 -13.79 6.43 19.49
C THR A 174 -14.04 4.92 19.50
N GLN A 175 -13.13 4.10 20.05
CA GLN A 175 -13.17 2.63 20.01
C GLN A 175 -13.24 2.04 18.60
N LYS A 176 -12.91 2.83 17.57
CA LYS A 176 -12.79 2.35 16.19
C LYS A 176 -11.47 1.59 16.00
N LYS A 177 -11.41 0.81 14.93
CA LYS A 177 -10.13 0.27 14.47
C LYS A 177 -9.24 1.42 14.02
N LEU A 178 -7.99 1.39 14.44
CA LEU A 178 -6.97 2.38 14.06
C LEU A 178 -6.00 1.71 13.11
N TRP A 179 -5.76 2.29 11.93
CA TRP A 179 -4.82 1.79 10.94
C TRP A 179 -3.81 2.88 10.57
N SER A 180 -2.55 2.47 10.36
CA SER A 180 -1.63 3.26 9.54
C SER A 180 -1.99 2.96 8.08
N SER A 181 -2.88 3.76 7.49
CA SER A 181 -3.47 3.51 6.17
C SER A 181 -2.56 3.93 5.01
N GLU A 182 -1.45 4.60 5.34
CA GLU A 182 -0.29 4.85 4.50
C GLU A 182 0.95 5.06 5.38
N ASP A 183 2.01 4.31 5.10
CA ASP A 183 3.29 4.36 5.83
C ASP A 183 4.44 3.94 4.91
N TYR A 184 5.64 3.75 5.46
CA TYR A 184 6.85 3.36 4.72
C TYR A 184 7.42 4.47 3.83
N SER A 185 7.02 4.55 2.55
CA SER A 185 7.49 5.56 1.57
C SER A 185 9.02 5.78 1.55
N THR A 186 9.79 4.73 1.87
CA THR A 186 11.23 4.82 2.07
C THR A 186 11.94 3.96 1.04
N PHE A 187 13.11 4.41 0.59
CA PHE A 187 13.91 3.69 -0.40
C PHE A 187 14.16 2.24 0.04
N ASN A 188 13.97 1.30 -0.87
CA ASN A 188 13.82 -0.12 -0.57
C ASN A 188 15.11 -0.91 -0.35
N ASN A 189 16.13 -0.25 0.20
CA ASN A 189 17.34 -0.90 0.68
C ASN A 189 17.16 -1.47 2.10
N ASP A 190 18.24 -1.92 2.72
CA ASP A 190 18.21 -2.46 4.08
C ASP A 190 17.80 -1.43 5.13
N VAL A 191 18.04 -0.12 4.93
CA VAL A 191 17.53 0.92 5.84
C VAL A 191 16.00 1.02 5.74
N GLY A 192 15.45 0.99 4.52
CA GLY A 192 14.00 0.91 4.31
C GLY A 192 13.41 -0.37 4.92
N ALA A 193 14.08 -1.50 4.75
CA ALA A 193 13.67 -2.77 5.37
C ALA A 193 13.67 -2.68 6.90
N GLY A 194 14.67 -2.02 7.51
CA GLY A 194 14.72 -1.78 8.94
C GLY A 194 13.60 -0.83 9.42
N CYS A 195 13.32 0.24 8.67
CA CYS A 195 12.15 1.10 8.91
C CYS A 195 10.87 0.26 8.93
N TRP A 196 10.66 -0.55 7.89
CA TRP A 196 9.45 -1.37 7.75
C TRP A 196 9.31 -2.41 8.87
N ALA A 197 10.40 -3.10 9.23
CA ALA A 197 10.42 -4.09 10.30
C ALA A 197 9.99 -3.46 11.64
N ARG A 198 10.56 -2.30 11.96
CA ARG A 198 10.29 -1.56 13.19
C ARG A 198 8.82 -1.13 13.28
N ILE A 199 8.30 -0.48 12.24
CA ILE A 199 6.94 0.08 12.30
C ILE A 199 5.85 -0.99 12.23
N LEU A 200 6.09 -2.14 11.56
CA LEU A 200 5.13 -3.25 11.54
C LEU A 200 4.80 -3.77 12.95
N ASN A 201 5.80 -3.85 13.84
CA ASN A 201 5.55 -4.19 15.24
C ASN A 201 5.04 -2.98 16.02
N GLN A 202 5.77 -1.86 15.94
CA GLN A 202 5.58 -0.76 16.87
C GLN A 202 4.31 0.05 16.60
N ASN A 203 3.73 0.02 15.40
CA ASN A 203 2.43 0.64 15.14
C ASN A 203 1.34 0.04 16.05
N TYR A 204 1.36 -1.27 16.31
CA TYR A 204 0.47 -1.88 17.28
C TYR A 204 0.88 -1.56 18.71
N VAL A 205 2.15 -1.80 19.07
CA VAL A 205 2.66 -1.65 20.46
C VAL A 205 2.47 -0.24 20.99
N ASN A 206 2.74 0.78 20.17
CA ASN A 206 2.77 2.18 20.60
C ASN A 206 1.46 2.94 20.30
N GLY A 207 0.67 2.46 19.35
CA GLY A 207 -0.43 3.23 18.76
C GLY A 207 -1.74 2.46 18.59
N ASN A 208 -1.81 1.21 19.07
CA ASN A 208 -2.96 0.32 18.92
C ASN A 208 -3.40 0.10 17.46
N MET A 209 -2.50 0.33 16.50
CA MET A 209 -2.83 0.18 15.09
C MET A 209 -2.83 -1.28 14.68
N THR A 210 -3.94 -1.74 14.10
CA THR A 210 -4.18 -3.16 13.77
C THR A 210 -3.97 -3.48 12.30
N SER A 211 -3.51 -2.52 11.52
CA SER A 211 -3.06 -2.66 10.14
C SER A 211 -2.03 -1.58 9.83
N THR A 212 -1.10 -1.87 8.93
CA THR A 212 -0.14 -0.91 8.38
C THR A 212 0.00 -1.19 6.88
N ILE A 213 -0.22 -0.17 6.06
CA ILE A 213 -0.22 -0.29 4.59
C ILE A 213 0.94 0.55 4.06
N ALA A 214 1.88 -0.09 3.35
CA ALA A 214 3.03 0.60 2.76
C ALA A 214 2.63 1.34 1.47
N TRP A 215 3.00 2.62 1.36
CA TRP A 215 3.16 3.25 0.05
C TRP A 215 4.62 3.06 -0.39
N ASN A 216 4.93 2.42 -1.53
CA ASN A 216 4.02 1.75 -2.48
C ASN A 216 4.28 0.24 -2.62
N LEU A 217 3.42 -0.45 -3.38
CA LEU A 217 3.46 -1.91 -3.54
C LEU A 217 4.77 -2.39 -4.18
N VAL A 218 5.10 -1.80 -5.33
CA VAL A 218 6.25 -2.14 -6.16
C VAL A 218 6.67 -0.87 -6.92
N ALA A 219 7.97 -0.60 -6.96
CA ALA A 219 8.51 0.50 -7.75
C ALA A 219 8.56 0.09 -9.23
N SER A 220 7.49 0.42 -9.95
CA SER A 220 7.30 0.19 -11.39
C SER A 220 7.07 1.49 -12.14
N TYR A 221 7.81 2.53 -11.75
CA TYR A 221 7.85 3.86 -12.34
C TYR A 221 9.32 4.25 -12.53
N TYR A 222 9.61 5.25 -13.36
CA TYR A 222 10.98 5.71 -13.59
C TYR A 222 11.64 6.18 -12.29
N GLU A 223 12.86 5.71 -12.00
CA GLU A 223 13.53 5.95 -10.72
C GLU A 223 13.80 7.43 -10.44
N GLU A 224 13.95 8.25 -11.48
CA GLU A 224 14.16 9.69 -11.35
C GLU A 224 12.88 10.51 -11.11
N LEU A 225 11.70 9.89 -11.14
CA LEU A 225 10.47 10.48 -10.62
C LEU A 225 10.52 10.59 -9.08
N PRO A 226 9.64 11.38 -8.44
CA PRO A 226 9.61 11.51 -6.99
C PRO A 226 9.62 10.16 -6.28
N PHE A 227 10.37 10.05 -5.17
CA PHE A 227 10.41 8.82 -4.37
C PHE A 227 10.76 7.54 -5.17
N GLY A 228 11.68 7.64 -6.14
CA GLY A 228 12.29 6.51 -6.83
C GLY A 228 12.61 5.34 -5.90
N ARG A 229 12.17 4.13 -6.28
CA ARG A 229 12.39 2.88 -5.54
C ARG A 229 11.90 2.88 -4.09
N CYS A 230 10.78 3.57 -3.80
CA CYS A 230 10.11 3.52 -2.50
C CYS A 230 9.01 2.45 -2.41
N GLY A 231 9.08 1.39 -3.22
CA GLY A 231 8.17 0.24 -3.16
C GLY A 231 8.71 -0.94 -2.35
N LEU A 232 7.89 -1.94 -2.03
CA LEU A 232 8.39 -3.13 -1.30
C LEU A 232 9.42 -3.95 -2.11
N MET A 233 9.37 -3.86 -3.44
CA MET A 233 10.35 -4.39 -4.40
C MET A 233 10.50 -3.46 -5.61
N THR A 234 11.43 -3.77 -6.51
CA THR A 234 11.71 -2.94 -7.71
C THR A 234 11.43 -3.73 -8.98
N ALA A 235 10.66 -3.18 -9.91
CA ALA A 235 10.37 -3.76 -11.22
C ALA A 235 10.13 -2.64 -12.26
N GLN A 236 11.16 -1.85 -12.50
CA GLN A 236 11.13 -0.61 -13.30
C GLN A 236 11.71 -0.75 -14.71
N GLU A 237 12.02 -1.97 -15.17
CA GLU A 237 12.63 -2.23 -16.47
C GLU A 237 11.82 -3.27 -17.30
N PRO A 238 10.59 -2.97 -17.72
CA PRO A 238 9.79 -3.90 -18.51
C PRO A 238 10.47 -4.32 -19.83
N TRP A 239 11.32 -3.47 -20.41
CA TRP A 239 12.07 -3.75 -21.65
C TRP A 239 13.18 -4.80 -21.48
N SER A 240 13.73 -4.98 -20.28
CA SER A 240 14.76 -5.98 -19.99
C SER A 240 14.19 -7.23 -19.31
N GLY A 241 13.05 -7.08 -18.64
CA GLY A 241 12.49 -8.11 -17.75
C GLY A 241 13.18 -8.18 -16.39
N HIS A 242 14.11 -7.26 -16.11
CA HIS A 242 14.80 -7.18 -14.82
C HIS A 242 13.84 -6.70 -13.72
N TYR A 243 13.93 -7.36 -12.57
CA TYR A 243 13.31 -6.93 -11.32
C TYR A 243 14.22 -7.32 -10.16
N LYS A 244 13.99 -6.75 -8.99
CA LYS A 244 14.73 -7.09 -7.78
C LYS A 244 13.80 -7.33 -6.61
N VAL A 245 13.90 -8.52 -6.02
CA VAL A 245 13.20 -8.87 -4.79
C VAL A 245 13.97 -8.28 -3.62
N GLU A 246 13.57 -7.09 -3.20
CA GLU A 246 14.26 -6.32 -2.17
C GLU A 246 13.95 -6.82 -0.75
N SER A 247 14.80 -6.43 0.22
CA SER A 247 14.69 -6.80 1.63
C SER A 247 13.30 -6.57 2.27
N PRO A 248 12.55 -5.48 1.97
CA PRO A 248 11.21 -5.27 2.51
C PRO A 248 10.20 -6.40 2.19
N ILE A 249 10.36 -7.14 1.08
CA ILE A 249 9.52 -8.31 0.76
C ILE A 249 9.61 -9.38 1.85
N TRP A 250 10.82 -9.61 2.35
CA TRP A 250 11.12 -10.64 3.33
C TRP A 250 10.77 -10.18 4.75
N ILE A 251 11.00 -8.90 5.06
CA ILE A 251 10.48 -8.28 6.29
C ILE A 251 8.95 -8.40 6.35
N THR A 252 8.25 -8.15 5.24
CA THR A 252 6.80 -8.33 5.18
C THR A 252 6.38 -9.78 5.43
N ALA A 253 7.17 -10.75 4.95
CA ALA A 253 6.90 -12.18 5.10
C ALA A 253 6.96 -12.66 6.57
N HIS A 254 7.80 -12.03 7.41
CA HIS A 254 7.89 -12.32 8.85
C HIS A 254 6.56 -12.14 9.59
N THR A 255 5.68 -11.27 9.09
CA THR A 255 4.33 -11.12 9.62
C THR A 255 3.32 -11.92 8.80
N THR A 256 3.26 -11.63 7.50
CA THR A 256 2.12 -12.04 6.64
C THR A 256 2.02 -13.53 6.36
N GLN A 257 3.10 -14.30 6.41
CA GLN A 257 3.03 -15.75 6.25
C GLN A 257 2.51 -16.48 7.50
N PHE A 258 2.50 -15.79 8.65
CA PHE A 258 2.26 -16.42 9.96
C PHE A 258 1.13 -15.76 10.75
N THR A 259 0.41 -14.83 10.12
CA THR A 259 -0.80 -14.17 10.64
C THR A 259 -1.81 -14.03 9.52
N GLN A 260 -3.08 -13.81 9.87
CA GLN A 260 -4.16 -13.50 8.92
C GLN A 260 -5.13 -12.47 9.52
N PRO A 261 -5.83 -11.67 8.72
CA PRO A 261 -6.94 -10.85 9.20
C PRO A 261 -7.96 -11.70 9.98
N GLY A 262 -8.29 -11.26 11.19
CA GLY A 262 -9.14 -12.00 12.13
C GLY A 262 -8.37 -12.62 13.31
N TRP A 263 -7.04 -12.72 13.22
CA TRP A 263 -6.21 -13.06 14.38
C TRP A 263 -6.25 -11.94 15.43
N SER A 264 -6.01 -12.31 16.68
CA SER A 264 -5.98 -11.38 17.81
C SER A 264 -4.56 -11.23 18.33
N TYR A 265 -4.16 -9.99 18.62
CA TYR A 265 -2.95 -9.71 19.38
C TYR A 265 -3.15 -10.10 20.85
N LEU A 266 -2.09 -10.65 21.45
CA LEU A 266 -2.00 -10.86 22.89
C LEU A 266 -1.58 -9.57 23.58
N GLN A 267 -2.08 -9.34 24.80
CA GLN A 267 -1.64 -8.22 25.60
C GLN A 267 -0.28 -8.52 26.23
N VAL A 268 0.73 -7.77 25.80
CA VAL A 268 2.12 -7.83 26.25
C VAL A 268 2.68 -6.40 26.31
N ASP A 269 3.76 -6.19 27.06
CA ASP A 269 4.44 -4.88 27.14
C ASP A 269 4.96 -4.41 25.77
N GLY A 270 5.48 -5.36 24.98
CA GLY A 270 5.79 -5.19 23.57
C GLY A 270 7.16 -4.55 23.28
N HIS A 271 7.89 -4.04 24.27
CA HIS A 271 9.28 -3.58 24.13
C HIS A 271 10.28 -4.53 24.80
N LEU A 272 11.51 -4.55 24.28
CA LEU A 272 12.63 -5.30 24.85
C LEU A 272 13.51 -4.40 25.72
N GLU A 273 14.09 -4.95 26.78
CA GLU A 273 14.92 -4.18 27.74
C GLU A 273 16.13 -3.52 27.08
N GLY A 274 16.83 -4.22 26.18
CA GLY A 274 17.99 -3.72 25.44
C GLY A 274 17.64 -2.97 24.15
N GLY A 275 16.38 -2.57 23.96
CA GLY A 275 15.88 -1.95 22.73
C GLY A 275 15.34 -2.95 21.69
N GLY A 276 14.40 -2.50 20.86
CA GLY A 276 13.60 -3.37 19.98
C GLY A 276 12.22 -3.69 20.57
N SER A 277 11.41 -4.43 19.82
CA SER A 277 10.03 -4.73 20.18
C SER A 277 9.62 -6.15 19.82
N PHE A 278 8.54 -6.62 20.42
CA PHE A 278 7.90 -7.88 20.05
C PHE A 278 6.38 -7.80 20.09
N VAL A 279 5.72 -8.56 19.22
CA VAL A 279 4.28 -8.78 19.24
C VAL A 279 3.99 -10.27 19.24
N ALA A 280 2.83 -10.65 19.79
CA ALA A 280 2.35 -12.03 19.76
C ALA A 280 0.89 -12.07 19.33
N LEU A 281 0.54 -13.01 18.45
CA LEU A 281 -0.79 -13.16 17.88
C LEU A 281 -1.25 -14.61 17.94
N THR A 282 -2.57 -14.80 18.03
CA THR A 282 -3.21 -16.11 17.99
C THR A 282 -4.48 -16.09 17.13
N ASP A 283 -4.80 -17.23 16.52
CA ASP A 283 -6.06 -17.47 15.83
C ASP A 283 -7.20 -17.92 16.75
N GLY A 284 -6.92 -18.16 18.04
CA GLY A 284 -7.90 -18.74 18.98
C GLY A 284 -8.13 -20.25 18.79
N LEU A 285 -7.39 -20.89 17.88
CA LEU A 285 -7.45 -22.34 17.60
C LEU A 285 -6.19 -23.06 18.09
N GLY A 286 -5.37 -22.39 18.89
CA GLY A 286 -4.15 -22.91 19.49
C GLY A 286 -2.87 -22.54 18.75
N ASN A 287 -2.95 -21.83 17.61
CA ASN A 287 -1.74 -21.32 16.97
C ASN A 287 -1.23 -20.06 17.66
N LEU A 288 0.09 -19.93 17.68
CA LEU A 288 0.81 -18.81 18.26
C LEU A 288 1.88 -18.37 17.26
N THR A 289 1.97 -17.05 17.04
CA THR A 289 3.04 -16.40 16.29
C THR A 289 3.59 -15.26 17.13
N ILE A 290 4.90 -15.23 17.34
CA ILE A 290 5.65 -14.17 18.02
C ILE A 290 6.61 -13.57 16.99
N ILE A 291 6.59 -12.24 16.86
CA ILE A 291 7.43 -11.51 15.90
C ILE A 291 8.26 -10.53 16.70
N ILE A 292 9.58 -10.59 16.56
CA ILE A 292 10.56 -9.81 17.31
C ILE A 292 11.40 -9.01 16.32
N GLU A 293 11.68 -7.75 16.65
CA GLU A 293 12.60 -6.88 15.89
C GLU A 293 13.54 -6.13 16.82
N THR A 294 14.80 -5.97 16.42
CA THR A 294 15.85 -5.24 17.16
C THR A 294 16.50 -4.16 16.29
N MET A 295 15.69 -3.44 15.53
CA MET A 295 16.18 -2.47 14.56
C MET A 295 16.85 -1.27 15.24
N SER A 296 18.10 -0.99 14.88
CA SER A 296 18.84 0.16 15.39
C SER A 296 18.31 1.48 14.82
N HIS A 297 18.53 2.57 15.56
CA HIS A 297 18.09 3.89 15.14
C HIS A 297 18.64 4.30 13.76
N ASN A 298 19.93 4.10 13.50
CA ASN A 298 20.58 4.57 12.28
C ASN A 298 20.18 3.75 11.04
N HIS A 299 19.81 2.48 11.23
CA HIS A 299 19.47 1.56 10.16
C HIS A 299 17.95 1.34 9.99
N SER A 300 17.12 2.16 10.64
CA SER A 300 15.66 2.02 10.55
C SER A 300 14.92 3.35 10.42
N LYS A 301 15.59 4.37 9.90
CA LYS A 301 14.97 5.68 9.64
C LYS A 301 14.03 5.58 8.46
N CYS A 302 12.76 5.83 8.71
CA CYS A 302 11.79 6.10 7.66
C CYS A 302 11.95 7.55 7.18
N ILE A 303 11.41 7.88 6.01
CA ILE A 303 11.40 9.29 5.54
C ILE A 303 10.54 10.19 6.43
N ARG A 304 9.51 9.63 7.08
CA ARG A 304 8.52 10.35 7.88
C ARG A 304 8.05 9.48 9.06
N PRO A 305 7.78 10.08 10.23
CA PRO A 305 8.31 11.36 10.71
C PRO A 305 9.80 11.25 11.09
N PRO A 306 10.48 12.34 11.49
CA PRO A 306 11.78 12.26 12.12
C PRO A 306 11.78 11.32 13.32
N LEU A 307 12.76 10.42 13.37
CA LEU A 307 12.88 9.40 14.41
C LEU A 307 13.76 9.93 15.57
N PRO A 308 13.24 10.03 16.80
CA PRO A 308 14.06 10.36 17.97
C PRO A 308 15.15 9.31 18.18
N ASN A 309 16.30 9.73 18.70
CA ASN A 309 17.42 8.82 18.93
C ASN A 309 17.09 7.79 20.02
N PHE A 310 17.50 6.54 19.81
CA PHE A 310 17.41 5.46 20.79
C PHE A 310 18.58 4.49 20.59
N SER A 311 18.83 3.65 21.61
CA SER A 311 19.90 2.66 21.58
C SER A 311 19.33 1.25 21.54
N VAL A 312 20.01 0.38 20.80
CA VAL A 312 19.77 -1.06 20.79
C VAL A 312 21.09 -1.75 21.06
N ILE A 313 21.11 -2.70 21.98
CA ILE A 313 22.28 -3.50 22.33
C ILE A 313 21.95 -4.99 22.21
N PRO A 314 22.96 -5.84 21.93
CA PRO A 314 22.78 -7.28 22.04
C PRO A 314 22.27 -7.67 23.43
N GLN A 315 21.30 -8.58 23.48
CA GLN A 315 20.61 -8.94 24.71
C GLN A 315 20.10 -10.38 24.66
N ARG A 316 19.90 -10.99 25.83
CA ARG A 316 19.27 -12.30 25.96
C ARG A 316 17.83 -12.16 26.42
N ALA A 317 16.88 -12.33 25.52
CA ALA A 317 15.45 -12.27 25.84
C ALA A 317 14.94 -13.65 26.30
N THR A 318 14.21 -13.70 27.41
CA THR A 318 13.57 -14.92 27.90
C THR A 318 12.06 -14.76 27.90
N PHE A 319 11.37 -15.63 27.17
CA PHE A 319 9.92 -15.61 27.04
C PHE A 319 9.28 -16.70 27.89
N TYR A 320 8.17 -16.35 28.54
CA TYR A 320 7.37 -17.24 29.38
C TYR A 320 5.96 -17.35 28.80
N LEU A 321 5.68 -18.47 28.14
CA LEU A 321 4.36 -18.85 27.66
C LEU A 321 3.50 -19.33 28.84
N ARG A 322 2.40 -18.63 29.08
CA ARG A 322 1.44 -18.94 30.15
C ARG A 322 0.08 -19.32 29.56
N GLY A 323 -0.83 -19.76 30.43
CA GLY A 323 -2.19 -20.14 30.03
C GLY A 323 -2.19 -21.30 29.03
N SER A 324 -3.04 -21.23 28.01
CA SER A 324 -3.15 -22.25 26.96
C SER A 324 -1.85 -22.49 26.19
N PHE A 325 -0.95 -21.51 26.11
CA PHE A 325 0.33 -21.64 25.42
C PHE A 325 1.43 -22.30 26.26
N GLY A 326 1.20 -22.56 27.55
CA GLY A 326 2.19 -23.22 28.42
C GLY A 326 2.51 -24.66 28.00
N MET A 327 1.64 -25.28 27.20
CA MET A 327 1.80 -26.62 26.65
C MET A 327 2.50 -26.66 25.28
N VAL A 328 2.84 -25.49 24.70
CA VAL A 328 3.63 -25.45 23.46
C VAL A 328 5.01 -26.02 23.74
N GLU A 329 5.41 -27.06 22.99
CA GLU A 329 6.69 -27.74 23.17
C GLU A 329 7.75 -27.28 22.17
N THR A 330 7.35 -26.73 21.02
CA THR A 330 8.26 -26.35 19.94
C THR A 330 7.69 -25.21 19.10
N LEU A 331 8.56 -24.29 18.70
CA LEU A 331 8.26 -23.20 17.77
C LEU A 331 9.20 -23.28 16.56
N GLN A 332 8.63 -23.18 15.35
CA GLN A 332 9.41 -22.94 14.13
C GLN A 332 10.04 -21.55 14.22
N VAL A 333 11.24 -21.38 13.67
CA VAL A 333 11.98 -20.11 13.72
C VAL A 333 12.35 -19.66 12.33
N TRP A 334 11.99 -18.42 12.01
CA TRP A 334 12.39 -17.70 10.81
C TRP A 334 13.20 -16.48 11.22
N HIS A 335 14.29 -16.22 10.52
CA HIS A 335 15.25 -15.18 10.88
C HIS A 335 15.66 -14.34 9.67
N SER A 336 15.76 -13.03 9.88
CA SER A 336 16.46 -12.11 8.99
C SER A 336 17.46 -11.27 9.80
N ARG A 337 18.63 -11.02 9.22
CA ARG A 337 19.63 -10.08 9.73
C ARG A 337 20.02 -9.13 8.60
N LEU A 338 19.85 -7.83 8.85
CA LEU A 338 20.29 -6.76 7.96
C LEU A 338 21.74 -6.41 8.32
N ASP A 339 22.69 -6.84 7.49
CA ASP A 339 24.12 -6.71 7.78
C ASP A 339 24.72 -5.50 7.06
N PHE A 340 24.87 -4.41 7.80
CA PHE A 340 25.45 -3.15 7.32
C PHE A 340 26.98 -3.11 7.38
N GLU A 341 27.63 -4.07 8.05
CA GLU A 341 29.10 -4.13 8.13
C GLU A 341 29.68 -4.82 6.89
N SER A 342 29.14 -5.99 6.55
CA SER A 342 29.62 -6.77 5.39
C SER A 342 28.83 -6.50 4.11
N GLY A 343 27.61 -5.96 4.22
CA GLY A 343 26.67 -5.80 3.12
C GLY A 343 25.95 -7.10 2.70
N ASN A 344 26.21 -8.22 3.39
CA ASN A 344 25.63 -9.53 3.07
C ASN A 344 24.49 -9.89 4.02
N SER A 345 23.34 -9.23 3.84
CA SER A 345 22.14 -9.49 4.62
C SER A 345 21.60 -10.90 4.42
N THR A 346 21.20 -11.55 5.52
CA THR A 346 20.53 -12.86 5.51
C THR A 346 19.03 -12.62 5.64
N LEU A 347 18.24 -13.04 4.66
CA LEU A 347 16.82 -12.71 4.61
C LEU A 347 15.94 -13.97 4.65
N PHE A 348 14.99 -14.00 5.58
CA PHE A 348 13.94 -15.00 5.73
C PHE A 348 14.46 -16.45 5.74
N GLN A 349 15.53 -16.70 6.47
CA GLN A 349 16.12 -18.02 6.64
C GLN A 349 15.36 -18.81 7.72
N GLN A 350 14.95 -20.04 7.41
CA GLN A 350 14.43 -20.94 8.42
C GLN A 350 15.58 -21.51 9.25
N LEU A 351 15.49 -21.36 10.58
CA LEU A 351 16.46 -21.91 11.54
C LEU A 351 15.89 -23.19 12.20
N HIS A 352 16.72 -23.83 13.01
CA HIS A 352 16.29 -24.97 13.81
C HIS A 352 15.16 -24.56 14.76
N PRO A 353 14.09 -25.37 14.88
CA PRO A 353 13.00 -25.08 15.81
C PRO A 353 13.49 -24.97 17.26
N VAL A 354 12.97 -24.00 18.00
CA VAL A 354 13.27 -23.81 19.42
C VAL A 354 12.38 -24.72 20.25
N LYS A 355 13.00 -25.48 21.16
CA LYS A 355 12.27 -26.25 22.18
C LYS A 355 11.82 -25.33 23.29
N VAL A 356 10.55 -25.45 23.65
CA VAL A 356 9.96 -24.73 24.77
C VAL A 356 9.88 -25.70 25.95
N TRP A 357 10.61 -25.40 27.02
CA TRP A 357 10.66 -26.27 28.20
C TRP A 357 9.85 -25.64 29.33
N LYS A 358 8.78 -26.32 29.77
CA LYS A 358 7.87 -25.84 30.82
C LYS A 358 7.36 -24.42 30.53
N GLY A 359 6.93 -24.17 29.28
CA GLY A 359 6.46 -22.86 28.84
C GLY A 359 7.55 -21.78 28.75
N ARG A 360 8.83 -22.13 28.72
CA ARG A 360 9.93 -21.17 28.69
C ARG A 360 10.91 -21.43 27.55
N PHE A 361 11.38 -20.36 26.92
CA PHE A 361 12.54 -20.39 26.02
C PHE A 361 13.32 -19.07 26.11
N SER A 362 14.54 -19.06 25.59
CA SER A 362 15.37 -17.86 25.50
C SER A 362 16.00 -17.75 24.11
N LEU A 363 16.26 -16.53 23.68
CA LEU A 363 16.99 -16.19 22.45
C LEU A 363 18.09 -15.19 22.79
N ASP A 364 19.25 -15.35 22.17
CA ASP A 364 20.27 -14.32 22.13
C ASP A 364 19.98 -13.47 20.88
N LEU A 365 19.70 -12.18 21.07
CA LEU A 365 19.29 -11.24 20.04
C LEU A 365 20.43 -10.27 19.78
N ASN A 366 20.84 -10.10 18.53
CA ASN A 366 21.74 -9.03 18.14
C ASN A 366 20.95 -7.83 17.59
N VAL A 367 21.68 -6.81 17.16
CA VAL A 367 21.13 -5.59 16.55
C VAL A 367 20.77 -5.88 15.09
N ASP A 368 19.71 -5.24 14.60
CA ASP A 368 19.24 -5.32 13.21
C ASP A 368 18.79 -6.74 12.78
N GLU A 369 18.17 -7.48 13.72
CA GLU A 369 17.59 -8.80 13.49
C GLU A 369 16.06 -8.79 13.58
N VAL A 370 15.42 -9.68 12.80
CA VAL A 370 13.99 -9.98 12.88
C VAL A 370 13.81 -11.47 13.05
N TYR A 371 13.02 -11.86 14.05
CA TYR A 371 12.64 -13.26 14.28
C TYR A 371 11.13 -13.44 14.21
N THR A 372 10.69 -14.50 13.55
CA THR A 372 9.33 -15.03 13.72
C THR A 372 9.41 -16.40 14.35
N LEU A 373 8.80 -16.55 15.53
CA LEU A 373 8.60 -17.83 16.19
C LEU A 373 7.13 -18.23 16.08
N THR A 374 6.83 -19.40 15.51
CA THR A 374 5.44 -19.77 15.26
C THR A 374 5.18 -21.27 15.42
N THR A 375 3.96 -21.65 15.76
CA THR A 375 3.51 -23.05 15.70
C THR A 375 3.25 -23.51 14.26
N LEU A 376 3.07 -22.56 13.32
CA LEU A 376 2.78 -22.85 11.93
C LEU A 376 3.99 -23.43 11.21
N LYS A 377 3.76 -24.47 10.40
CA LYS A 377 4.78 -25.14 9.58
C LYS A 377 4.70 -24.79 8.09
N THR A 378 3.94 -23.75 7.76
CA THR A 378 3.58 -23.37 6.38
C THR A 378 4.51 -22.34 5.76
N GLY A 379 5.45 -21.79 6.54
CA GLY A 379 6.39 -20.77 6.06
C GLY A 379 7.23 -21.28 4.89
N ARG A 380 7.48 -20.41 3.92
CA ARG A 380 8.28 -20.74 2.74
C ARG A 380 8.98 -19.51 2.18
N LYS A 381 10.27 -19.66 1.85
CA LYS A 381 11.02 -18.75 0.97
C LYS A 381 10.94 -19.27 -0.47
N CYS A 382 10.69 -18.40 -1.45
CA CYS A 382 10.72 -18.81 -2.86
C CYS A 382 12.15 -19.08 -3.31
N ASP A 383 12.38 -20.19 -4.01
CA ASP A 383 13.56 -20.41 -4.85
C ASP A 383 13.21 -19.97 -6.27
N CYS A 384 13.08 -18.66 -6.46
CA CYS A 384 12.71 -18.07 -7.74
C CYS A 384 13.97 -17.95 -8.62
N PRO A 385 13.90 -18.24 -9.94
CA PRO A 385 15.04 -18.03 -10.83
C PRO A 385 15.48 -16.57 -10.84
N GLU A 386 16.78 -16.34 -10.99
CA GLU A 386 17.32 -14.99 -11.17
C GLU A 386 16.72 -14.36 -12.44
N PRO A 387 16.27 -13.09 -12.37
CA PRO A 387 15.77 -12.40 -13.53
C PRO A 387 16.89 -12.06 -14.53
N PRO A 388 16.55 -11.68 -15.77
CA PRO A 388 17.51 -11.10 -16.70
C PRO A 388 18.30 -9.94 -16.05
N PRO A 389 19.55 -9.72 -16.48
CA PRO A 389 20.36 -8.60 -15.99
C PRO A 389 19.73 -7.25 -16.39
N PRO A 390 19.94 -6.18 -15.61
CA PRO A 390 19.41 -4.86 -15.92
C PRO A 390 19.97 -4.33 -17.24
N GLN A 391 19.15 -3.58 -17.97
CA GLN A 391 19.53 -2.91 -19.21
C GLN A 391 18.95 -1.49 -19.25
N PRO A 392 19.67 -0.51 -19.80
CA PRO A 392 19.10 0.82 -20.02
C PRO A 392 17.93 0.73 -21.02
N PHE A 393 17.04 1.72 -20.96
CA PHE A 393 15.99 1.86 -21.97
C PHE A 393 16.58 1.83 -23.40
N PRO A 394 15.93 1.17 -24.37
CA PRO A 394 16.44 1.06 -25.74
C PRO A 394 16.83 2.41 -26.36
N SER A 395 18.08 2.55 -26.82
CA SER A 395 18.57 3.79 -27.46
C SER A 395 17.87 4.13 -28.77
N ASN A 396 17.29 3.12 -29.43
CA ASN A 396 16.38 3.27 -30.56
C ASN A 396 15.04 2.66 -30.18
N TYR A 397 14.02 3.51 -30.02
CA TYR A 397 12.65 3.10 -29.69
C TYR A 397 11.68 3.71 -30.69
N LYS A 398 10.67 2.93 -31.08
CA LYS A 398 9.56 3.34 -31.94
C LYS A 398 8.30 2.63 -31.48
N ASP A 399 7.19 3.35 -31.49
CA ASP A 399 5.85 2.80 -31.35
C ASP A 399 4.99 3.49 -32.43
N ASP A 400 4.27 2.70 -33.23
CA ASP A 400 3.38 3.20 -34.27
C ASP A 400 1.91 3.19 -33.81
N PHE A 401 1.66 2.70 -32.59
CA PHE A 401 0.36 2.58 -31.96
C PHE A 401 -0.65 1.71 -32.72
N ASN A 402 -0.22 0.92 -33.71
CA ASN A 402 -1.10 0.13 -34.59
C ASN A 402 -1.63 -1.13 -33.90
N ILE A 403 -2.47 -0.93 -32.88
CA ILE A 403 -3.10 -2.00 -32.11
C ILE A 403 -4.62 -1.82 -32.06
N ARG A 404 -5.35 -2.82 -32.57
CA ARG A 404 -6.81 -2.79 -32.62
C ARG A 404 -7.46 -3.06 -31.26
N ASN A 405 -6.92 -4.01 -30.51
CA ASN A 405 -7.45 -4.46 -29.23
C ASN A 405 -6.31 -4.47 -28.20
N PRO A 406 -5.91 -3.30 -27.68
CA PRO A 406 -4.83 -3.25 -26.71
C PRO A 406 -5.23 -3.90 -25.38
N PRO A 407 -4.31 -4.59 -24.69
CA PRO A 407 -4.61 -5.21 -23.40
C PRO A 407 -4.76 -4.20 -22.25
N PHE A 408 -4.26 -2.98 -22.43
CA PHE A 408 -4.37 -1.84 -21.51
C PHE A 408 -4.80 -0.59 -22.31
N SER A 409 -5.31 0.44 -21.65
CA SER A 409 -5.84 1.65 -22.33
C SER A 409 -4.74 2.53 -22.93
N GLU A 410 -3.51 2.45 -22.46
CA GLU A 410 -2.37 3.29 -22.86
C GLU A 410 -1.22 2.44 -23.45
N ALA A 411 -0.40 3.07 -24.30
CA ALA A 411 0.80 2.48 -24.87
C ALA A 411 1.89 2.24 -23.81
N PRO A 412 2.71 1.17 -23.93
CA PRO A 412 3.69 0.83 -22.92
C PRO A 412 4.78 1.90 -22.79
N ASN A 413 5.28 2.10 -21.57
CA ASN A 413 6.38 3.00 -21.18
C ASN A 413 6.09 4.51 -21.26
N PHE A 414 4.98 4.93 -21.87
CA PHE A 414 4.50 6.29 -21.68
C PHE A 414 4.00 6.43 -20.23
N ALA A 415 4.44 7.49 -19.57
CA ALA A 415 4.09 7.78 -18.19
C ALA A 415 3.54 9.21 -18.13
N ASP A 416 2.23 9.32 -18.19
CA ASP A 416 1.51 10.58 -18.13
C ASP A 416 1.81 11.34 -16.84
N GLN A 417 2.24 12.59 -16.96
CA GLN A 417 2.57 13.46 -15.81
C GLN A 417 1.55 14.59 -15.62
N THR A 418 0.77 14.91 -16.66
CA THR A 418 -0.41 15.79 -16.61
C THR A 418 -1.28 15.47 -17.83
N GLY A 419 -2.60 15.35 -17.64
CA GLY A 419 -3.51 14.81 -18.66
C GLY A 419 -3.51 13.28 -18.69
N VAL A 420 -4.28 12.69 -19.59
CA VAL A 420 -4.35 11.24 -19.80
C VAL A 420 -4.31 10.95 -21.29
N PHE A 421 -3.47 10.00 -21.70
CA PHE A 421 -3.22 9.60 -23.07
C PHE A 421 -3.66 8.15 -23.27
N GLU A 422 -4.55 7.91 -24.24
CA GLU A 422 -5.13 6.60 -24.50
C GLU A 422 -4.91 6.18 -25.96
N TYR A 423 -4.84 4.87 -26.20
CA TYR A 423 -4.99 4.32 -27.55
C TYR A 423 -6.33 4.78 -28.15
N PHE A 424 -6.30 5.27 -29.37
CA PHE A 424 -7.47 5.82 -30.05
C PHE A 424 -7.62 5.22 -31.45
N VAL A 425 -8.85 4.82 -31.77
CA VAL A 425 -9.22 4.31 -33.10
C VAL A 425 -10.07 5.36 -33.81
N ASN A 426 -9.52 6.00 -34.84
CA ASN A 426 -10.26 6.94 -35.68
C ASN A 426 -10.95 6.20 -36.83
N ALA A 427 -12.18 5.75 -36.60
CA ALA A 427 -12.95 5.00 -37.62
C ALA A 427 -13.30 5.81 -38.88
N SER A 428 -13.15 7.14 -38.84
CA SER A 428 -13.42 8.05 -39.96
C SER A 428 -12.18 8.32 -40.82
N ASP A 429 -10.99 7.87 -40.40
CA ASP A 429 -9.76 8.03 -41.18
C ASP A 429 -9.65 6.94 -42.26
N PRO A 430 -9.53 7.30 -43.55
CA PRO A 430 -9.43 6.33 -44.64
C PRO A 430 -7.99 5.81 -44.89
N GLY A 431 -6.99 6.27 -44.13
CA GLY A 431 -5.57 6.08 -44.45
C GLY A 431 -4.69 5.74 -43.25
N ASP A 432 -3.63 6.52 -43.05
CA ASP A 432 -2.46 6.16 -42.24
C ASP A 432 -2.60 6.40 -40.72
N HIS A 433 -3.68 7.06 -40.27
CA HIS A 433 -3.88 7.45 -38.86
C HIS A 433 -5.14 6.83 -38.21
N VAL A 434 -5.48 5.61 -38.63
CA VAL A 434 -6.58 4.83 -38.04
C VAL A 434 -6.32 4.52 -36.56
N PHE A 435 -5.06 4.26 -36.18
CA PHE A 435 -4.64 4.01 -34.80
C PHE A 435 -3.66 5.08 -34.35
N THR A 436 -3.93 5.72 -33.22
CA THR A 436 -3.10 6.79 -32.66
C THR A 436 -3.08 6.73 -31.13
N LEU A 437 -2.22 7.55 -30.52
CA LEU A 437 -2.28 7.87 -29.09
C LEU A 437 -2.90 9.26 -28.93
N ARG A 438 -3.90 9.41 -28.05
CA ARG A 438 -4.69 10.65 -27.93
C ARG A 438 -4.80 11.11 -26.48
N GLN A 439 -4.54 12.39 -26.25
CA GLN A 439 -4.87 13.06 -24.98
C GLN A 439 -6.40 13.24 -24.86
N VAL A 440 -7.03 12.71 -23.81
CA VAL A 440 -8.51 12.62 -23.68
C VAL A 440 -9.13 13.53 -22.61
N VAL A 441 -8.34 14.09 -21.71
CA VAL A 441 -8.77 15.05 -20.68
C VAL A 441 -9.03 16.41 -21.32
N VAL A 442 -10.29 16.83 -21.30
CA VAL A 442 -10.76 18.07 -21.96
C VAL A 442 -10.87 19.28 -21.02
N GLN A 443 -10.75 19.06 -19.71
CA GLN A 443 -10.83 20.09 -18.68
C GLN A 443 -9.91 19.72 -17.52
N ARG A 444 -9.39 20.73 -16.81
CA ARG A 444 -8.51 20.48 -15.66
C ARG A 444 -9.28 19.70 -14.58
N PRO A 445 -8.72 18.59 -14.05
CA PRO A 445 -9.32 17.86 -12.95
C PRO A 445 -9.42 18.68 -11.65
N ILE A 446 -10.15 18.15 -10.67
CA ILE A 446 -9.98 18.55 -9.27
C ILE A 446 -8.65 17.96 -8.79
N THR A 447 -7.62 18.79 -8.75
CA THR A 447 -6.24 18.31 -8.63
C THR A 447 -5.86 17.92 -7.21
N TRP A 448 -5.05 16.86 -7.07
CA TRP A 448 -4.39 16.54 -5.81
C TRP A 448 -3.16 17.42 -5.62
N VAL A 449 -2.19 17.36 -6.52
CA VAL A 449 -1.03 18.28 -6.53
C VAL A 449 -1.25 19.45 -7.49
N SER A 450 -0.19 20.19 -7.78
CA SER A 450 -0.17 21.22 -8.81
C SER A 450 0.19 20.61 -10.16
N ASP A 451 -0.79 20.05 -10.87
CA ASP A 451 -0.64 19.64 -12.28
C ASP A 451 -0.08 20.78 -13.14
N ALA A 452 0.58 20.44 -14.24
CA ALA A 452 1.05 21.44 -15.21
C ALA A 452 -0.14 22.10 -15.94
N ASP A 453 0.09 23.28 -16.52
CA ASP A 453 -0.91 23.93 -17.37
C ASP A 453 -1.00 23.29 -18.77
N GLN A 454 -0.04 22.44 -19.13
CA GLN A 454 0.02 21.71 -20.38
C GLN A 454 0.14 20.22 -20.10
N THR A 455 -0.55 19.40 -20.87
CA THR A 455 -0.49 17.94 -20.74
C THR A 455 0.83 17.42 -21.27
N ILE A 456 1.39 16.41 -20.61
CA ILE A 456 2.69 15.82 -20.95
C ILE A 456 2.74 14.36 -20.50
N SER A 457 3.29 13.52 -21.37
CA SER A 457 3.66 12.13 -21.09
C SER A 457 5.15 11.96 -21.34
N VAL A 458 5.87 11.33 -20.41
CA VAL A 458 7.32 11.12 -20.51
C VAL A 458 7.63 9.66 -20.81
N ILE A 459 8.73 9.43 -21.53
CA ILE A 459 9.20 8.08 -21.90
C ILE A 459 10.72 8.10 -22.05
N GLY A 460 11.37 6.97 -21.77
CA GLY A 460 12.73 6.71 -22.20
C GLY A 460 13.73 6.57 -21.05
N ASN A 461 14.90 7.18 -21.21
CA ASN A 461 15.97 7.19 -20.21
C ASN A 461 16.30 8.61 -19.80
N PHE A 462 16.18 8.92 -18.52
CA PHE A 462 16.52 10.24 -17.96
C PHE A 462 17.95 10.69 -18.26
N LYS A 463 18.88 9.75 -18.47
CA LYS A 463 20.29 10.03 -18.77
C LYS A 463 20.58 10.33 -20.24
N TRP A 464 19.57 10.36 -21.12
CA TRP A 464 19.79 10.75 -22.50
C TRP A 464 20.25 12.20 -22.59
N TYR A 465 21.52 12.37 -22.94
CA TYR A 465 22.07 13.62 -23.42
C TYR A 465 22.39 13.46 -24.91
N VAL A 466 21.93 14.39 -25.73
CA VAL A 466 22.40 14.51 -27.10
C VAL A 466 23.61 15.44 -27.04
N ASN A 467 24.81 14.91 -27.29
CA ASN A 467 25.93 15.77 -27.67
C ASN A 467 25.64 16.31 -29.07
N THR A 468 25.01 17.47 -29.17
CA THR A 468 25.00 18.27 -30.40
C THR A 468 26.42 18.80 -30.59
N ILE A 469 27.19 18.20 -31.50
CA ILE A 469 28.41 18.78 -32.07
C ILE A 469 28.01 19.59 -33.30
#